data_AF-A0A7X8WFQ5-F1
#
_entry.id   AF-A0A7X8WFQ5-F1
#
_cell.length_a   1.000
_cell.length_b   1.000
_cell.length_c   1.000
_cell.angle_alpha   90.00
_cell.angle_beta   90.00
_cell.angle_gamma   90.00
#
_symmetry.space_group_name_H-M   'P 1'
#
loop_
_entity.id
_entity.type
_entity.pdbx_description
1 polymer ?
#
loop_
_entity_poly.entity_id
_entity_poly.type
_entity_poly.pdbx_seq_one_letter_code
_entity_poly.pdbx_strand_id
1 'polypeptide(L)'
;MSERTSQVSPLSFEQASFEFDPALIKRLRNQRSADRIVGQPRALRSLEMGLSLEKAGYNIFVSGESQSGRHAAVRHAIEQVRDDISGLRDIVYVCNFTQPDSPHALTFIPGEGSRFIDSLERFNHSITLLSEEGETFLANARTLVDSLMAQFPHKELERYFFDLKGDITRQDAHIRRLGKADEALGTRYLGNLVVDHGRSTKRPMIIESHPSMGNLFGTINSKDKPAHLSYHPGSILESCGGFIIIDAPELFGKEGLWEALKRYLTATNLAMKGGNVVKGELANSIIRPQIPPLSIKVVLIGSEELYDSLSEKDDRFLSLFKVNAQFDYTMNLTEETIGQTIANIEHVVSEKGL
;
A
#
# COMPACT_ATOMS: atom_id res chain seq x y z
N MET A 1 52.61 38.90 4.79
CA MET A 1 51.29 38.27 4.98
C MET A 1 50.81 38.71 6.35
N SER A 2 49.80 39.59 6.41
CA SER A 2 49.27 40.12 7.67
C SER A 2 48.27 39.11 8.23
N GLU A 3 48.62 38.49 9.35
CA GLU A 3 47.69 37.74 10.18
C GLU A 3 46.62 38.71 10.69
N ARG A 4 45.36 38.48 10.30
CA ARG A 4 44.22 39.14 10.93
C ARG A 4 44.07 38.54 12.32
N THR A 5 44.64 39.19 13.33
CA THR A 5 44.30 38.98 14.74
C THR A 5 42.87 39.44 14.94
N SER A 6 41.91 38.52 14.87
CA SER A 6 40.53 38.76 15.28
C SER A 6 40.54 39.17 16.76
N GLN A 7 40.30 40.46 17.05
CA GLN A 7 40.10 40.93 18.42
C GLN A 7 38.81 40.31 18.96
N VAL A 8 38.93 39.32 19.84
CA VAL A 8 37.78 38.72 20.54
C VAL A 8 37.48 39.57 21.76
N SER A 9 36.33 40.26 21.78
CA SER A 9 35.85 41.00 22.94
C SER A 9 35.03 40.08 23.87
N PRO A 10 35.19 40.16 25.21
CA PRO A 10 34.38 39.38 26.13
C PRO A 10 32.90 39.83 26.07
N LEU A 11 31.98 38.86 26.03
CA LEU A 11 30.53 39.13 26.07
C LEU A 11 30.12 39.61 27.46
N SER A 12 29.17 40.55 27.52
CA SER A 12 28.50 40.88 28.78
C SER A 12 27.56 39.75 29.22
N PHE A 13 27.16 39.74 30.50
CA PHE A 13 26.14 38.79 31.00
C PHE A 13 24.86 38.83 30.17
N GLU A 14 24.37 40.03 29.83
CA GLU A 14 23.16 40.20 29.01
C GLU A 14 23.33 39.65 27.59
N GLN A 15 24.52 39.78 27.00
CA GLN A 15 24.81 39.24 25.66
C GLN A 15 25.02 37.72 25.67
N ALA A 16 25.37 37.14 26.82
CA ALA A 16 25.59 35.71 27.00
C ALA A 16 24.37 34.99 27.62
N SER A 17 23.38 35.73 28.13
CA SER A 17 22.18 35.17 28.74
C SER A 17 21.19 34.71 27.67
N PHE A 18 20.70 33.48 27.83
CA PHE A 18 19.66 32.89 26.99
C PHE A 18 18.49 32.49 27.89
N GLU A 19 17.56 33.43 28.11
CA GLU A 19 16.35 33.18 28.89
C GLU A 19 15.10 33.51 28.06
N PHE A 20 14.07 32.67 28.23
CA PHE A 20 12.76 32.96 27.69
C PHE A 20 11.97 33.80 28.69
N ASP A 21 11.34 34.88 28.21
CA ASP A 21 10.42 35.68 29.03
C ASP A 21 9.22 34.82 29.50
N PRO A 22 9.03 34.62 30.82
CA PRO A 22 7.89 33.87 31.34
C PRO A 22 6.53 34.46 30.95
N ALA A 23 6.43 35.77 30.75
CA ALA A 23 5.18 36.41 30.31
C ALA A 23 4.84 36.02 28.87
N LEU A 24 5.84 35.95 27.98
CA LEU A 24 5.70 35.44 26.62
C LEU A 24 5.22 33.98 26.61
N ILE A 25 5.85 33.11 27.39
CA ILE A 25 5.46 31.68 27.50
C ILE A 25 4.00 31.57 27.96
N LYS A 26 3.61 32.30 29.00
CA LYS A 26 2.25 32.26 29.55
C LYS A 26 1.22 32.74 28.53
N ARG A 27 1.53 33.81 27.77
CA ARG A 27 0.66 34.31 26.70
C ARG A 27 0.47 33.28 25.60
N LEU A 28 1.55 32.72 25.07
CA LEU A 28 1.52 31.76 23.97
C LEU A 28 0.81 30.46 24.36
N ARG A 29 1.03 29.98 25.59
CA ARG A 29 0.32 28.83 26.17
C ARG A 29 -1.21 29.02 26.15
N ASN A 30 -1.68 30.22 26.46
CA ASN A 30 -3.12 30.52 26.47
C ASN A 30 -3.73 30.65 25.07
N GLN A 31 -2.92 30.96 24.05
CA GLN A 31 -3.40 31.13 22.67
C GLN A 31 -3.72 29.79 21.97
N ARG A 32 -3.28 28.65 22.54
CA ARG A 32 -3.49 27.28 22.04
C ARG A 32 -3.24 27.12 20.53
N SER A 33 -2.05 26.64 20.17
CA SER A 33 -1.80 26.16 18.80
C SER A 33 -2.46 24.80 18.58
N ALA A 34 -3.13 24.62 17.44
CA ALA A 34 -3.68 23.34 17.01
C ALA A 34 -2.66 22.49 16.22
N ASP A 35 -1.59 23.13 15.73
CA ASP A 35 -0.60 22.47 14.87
C ASP A 35 0.30 21.55 15.69
N ARG A 36 0.30 20.28 15.29
CA ARG A 36 1.08 19.22 15.94
C ARG A 36 2.53 19.15 15.48
N ILE A 37 2.86 19.85 14.39
CA ILE A 37 4.17 19.78 13.74
C ILE A 37 4.79 21.16 13.82
N VAL A 38 5.95 21.23 14.46
CA VAL A 38 6.60 22.50 14.80
C VAL A 38 7.67 22.81 13.75
N GLY A 39 7.62 24.01 13.16
CA GLY A 39 8.76 24.55 12.41
C GLY A 39 9.16 23.83 11.12
N GLN A 40 8.24 23.12 10.46
CA GLN A 40 8.51 22.37 9.22
C GLN A 40 7.63 22.79 8.02
N PRO A 41 7.48 24.10 7.71
CA PRO A 41 6.53 24.55 6.68
C PRO A 41 6.90 24.05 5.27
N ARG A 42 8.19 23.91 4.97
CA ARG A 42 8.67 23.41 3.68
C ARG A 42 8.37 21.91 3.52
N ALA A 43 8.70 21.11 4.52
CA ALA A 43 8.47 19.67 4.50
C ALA A 43 6.98 19.34 4.37
N LEU A 44 6.13 20.07 5.10
CA LEU A 44 4.68 19.89 5.06
C LEU A 44 4.08 20.23 3.70
N ARG A 45 4.48 21.35 3.09
CA ARG A 45 4.05 21.69 1.72
C ARG A 45 4.47 20.62 0.71
N SER A 46 5.69 20.09 0.81
CA SER A 46 6.12 18.97 -0.05
C SER A 46 5.28 17.72 0.17
N LEU A 47 4.94 17.39 1.42
CA LEU A 47 4.06 16.26 1.75
C LEU A 47 2.66 16.47 1.16
N GLU A 48 2.01 17.60 1.42
CA GLU A 48 0.69 17.95 0.90
C GLU A 48 0.66 17.87 -0.64
N MET A 49 1.63 18.49 -1.30
CA MET A 49 1.77 18.42 -2.75
C MET A 49 1.93 16.97 -3.22
N GLY A 50 2.85 16.21 -2.62
CA GLY A 50 3.10 14.82 -3.01
C GLY A 50 1.89 13.90 -2.79
N LEU A 51 1.13 14.12 -1.71
CA LEU A 51 -0.07 13.35 -1.39
C LEU A 51 -1.23 13.68 -2.34
N SER A 52 -1.37 14.94 -2.77
CA SER A 52 -2.41 15.36 -3.73
C SER A 52 -2.23 14.80 -5.16
N LEU A 53 -1.02 14.33 -5.50
CA LEU A 53 -0.68 13.89 -6.85
C LEU A 53 -0.92 12.39 -7.07
N GLU A 54 -2.03 12.00 -7.68
CA GLU A 54 -2.37 10.61 -7.98
C GLU A 54 -1.76 10.11 -9.30
N LYS A 55 -0.44 10.28 -9.48
CA LYS A 55 0.28 9.86 -10.70
C LYS A 55 1.43 8.92 -10.37
N ALA A 56 1.61 7.90 -11.21
CA ALA A 56 2.73 6.97 -11.08
C ALA A 56 4.09 7.70 -11.07
N GLY A 57 4.96 7.29 -10.15
CA GLY A 57 6.28 7.88 -9.93
C GLY A 57 6.30 9.15 -9.07
N TYR A 58 5.14 9.59 -8.55
CA TYR A 58 5.07 10.64 -7.52
C TYR A 58 4.95 10.02 -6.12
N ASN A 59 5.83 9.05 -5.82
CA ASN A 59 6.05 8.61 -4.46
C ASN A 59 6.89 9.66 -3.72
N ILE A 60 6.87 9.60 -2.39
CA ILE A 60 7.47 10.61 -1.53
C ILE A 60 8.66 9.99 -0.79
N PHE A 61 9.80 10.67 -0.80
CA PHE A 61 10.87 10.43 0.14
C PHE A 61 10.87 11.54 1.19
N VAL A 62 11.04 11.19 2.46
CA VAL A 62 11.07 12.11 3.59
C VAL A 62 12.46 12.05 4.22
N SER A 63 13.30 13.02 3.86
CA SER A 63 14.67 13.14 4.36
C SER A 63 14.74 13.97 5.65
N GLY A 64 15.75 13.72 6.47
CA GLY A 64 16.06 14.52 7.66
C GLY A 64 16.75 13.72 8.76
N GLU A 65 17.18 14.41 9.81
CA GLU A 65 17.87 13.78 10.94
C GLU A 65 16.96 12.82 11.72
N SER A 66 17.57 11.88 12.45
CA SER A 66 16.86 11.03 13.40
C SER A 66 16.13 11.87 14.44
N GLN A 67 14.92 11.45 14.83
CA GLN A 67 14.09 12.12 15.86
C GLN A 67 13.53 13.50 15.49
N SER A 68 13.59 13.92 14.22
CA SER A 68 12.98 15.16 13.70
C SER A 68 11.43 15.16 13.64
N GLY A 69 10.76 14.10 14.13
CA GLY A 69 9.30 14.00 14.09
C GLY A 69 8.69 13.59 12.73
N ARG A 70 9.52 13.14 11.77
CA ARG A 70 9.10 12.76 10.40
C ARG A 70 7.91 11.82 10.35
N HIS A 71 7.92 10.71 11.10
CA HIS A 71 6.79 9.76 11.12
C HIS A 71 5.49 10.41 11.59
N ALA A 72 5.55 11.24 12.64
CA ALA A 72 4.37 11.93 13.14
C ALA A 72 3.84 12.91 12.10
N ALA A 73 4.73 13.61 11.40
CA ALA A 73 4.36 14.57 10.38
C ALA A 73 3.75 13.91 9.14
N VAL A 74 4.34 12.83 8.65
CA VAL A 74 3.79 12.02 7.54
C VAL A 74 2.40 11.49 7.90
N ARG A 75 2.25 10.92 9.10
CA ARG A 75 0.97 10.40 9.59
C ARG A 75 -0.10 11.50 9.62
N HIS A 76 0.26 12.66 10.16
CA HIS A 76 -0.66 13.79 10.24
C HIS A 76 -1.09 14.28 8.85
N ALA A 77 -0.15 14.41 7.91
CA ALA A 77 -0.44 14.84 6.55
C ALA A 77 -1.35 13.83 5.81
N ILE A 78 -1.09 12.53 5.96
CA ILE A 78 -1.94 11.48 5.37
C ILE A 78 -3.34 11.49 6.01
N GLU A 79 -3.46 11.75 7.30
CA GLU A 79 -4.75 11.81 8.00
C GLU A 79 -5.68 12.88 7.41
N GLN A 80 -5.13 13.97 6.84
CA GLN A 80 -5.93 15.03 6.21
C GLN A 80 -6.53 14.64 4.85
N VAL A 81 -6.02 13.58 4.20
CA VAL A 81 -6.37 13.26 2.80
C VAL A 81 -6.98 11.86 2.62
N ARG A 82 -7.16 11.12 3.72
CA ARG A 82 -7.63 9.72 3.69
C ARG A 82 -9.14 9.53 3.69
N ASP A 83 -9.92 10.61 3.77
CA ASP A 83 -11.38 10.52 3.85
C ASP A 83 -12.04 10.26 2.47
N ASP A 84 -11.33 10.48 1.36
CA ASP A 84 -11.81 10.10 0.02
C ASP A 84 -11.62 8.59 -0.22
N ILE A 85 -12.71 7.83 -0.07
CA ILE A 85 -12.73 6.37 -0.28
C ILE A 85 -13.18 5.94 -1.69
N SER A 86 -13.41 6.88 -2.61
CA SER A 86 -13.96 6.58 -3.95
C SER A 86 -13.08 5.63 -4.78
N GLY A 87 -11.77 5.65 -4.53
CA GLY A 87 -10.76 4.79 -5.17
C GLY A 87 -10.57 3.43 -4.51
N LEU A 88 -11.19 3.14 -3.36
CA LEU A 88 -11.03 1.84 -2.69
C LEU A 88 -11.72 0.73 -3.47
N ARG A 89 -11.09 -0.45 -3.51
CA ARG A 89 -11.59 -1.64 -4.18
C ARG A 89 -11.29 -2.87 -3.35
N ASP A 90 -12.25 -3.79 -3.25
CA ASP A 90 -11.98 -5.14 -2.77
C ASP A 90 -11.12 -5.86 -3.81
N ILE A 91 -10.23 -6.74 -3.35
CA ILE A 91 -9.33 -7.51 -4.21
C ILE A 91 -9.57 -8.99 -3.97
N VAL A 92 -9.94 -9.70 -5.02
CA VAL A 92 -10.17 -11.15 -5.00
C VAL A 92 -9.22 -11.83 -5.96
N TYR A 93 -8.48 -12.84 -5.48
CA TYR A 93 -7.76 -13.76 -6.35
C TYR A 93 -8.63 -14.95 -6.71
N VAL A 94 -8.69 -15.25 -8.00
CA VAL A 94 -9.35 -16.45 -8.55
C VAL A 94 -8.36 -17.31 -9.31
N CYS A 95 -8.75 -18.55 -9.59
CA CYS A 95 -7.94 -19.43 -10.41
C CYS A 95 -7.71 -18.82 -11.79
N ASN A 96 -6.46 -18.81 -12.24
CA ASN A 96 -6.15 -18.55 -13.63
C ASN A 96 -6.14 -19.89 -14.39
N PHE A 97 -7.21 -20.17 -15.11
CA PHE A 97 -7.41 -21.46 -15.78
C PHE A 97 -6.36 -21.79 -16.85
N THR A 98 -5.63 -20.78 -17.34
CA THR A 98 -4.54 -20.97 -18.33
C THR A 98 -3.16 -21.09 -17.69
N GLN A 99 -2.95 -20.42 -16.55
CA GLN A 99 -1.69 -20.41 -15.80
C GLN A 99 -1.99 -20.47 -14.30
N PRO A 100 -2.31 -21.66 -13.73
CA PRO A 100 -2.82 -21.80 -12.36
C PRO A 100 -1.89 -21.24 -11.28
N ASP A 101 -0.58 -21.28 -11.54
CA ASP A 101 0.52 -20.72 -10.77
C ASP A 101 0.59 -19.17 -10.84
N SER A 102 -0.30 -18.53 -11.60
CA SER A 102 -0.44 -17.07 -11.68
C SER A 102 -1.88 -16.64 -11.39
N PRO A 103 -2.34 -16.71 -10.12
CA PRO A 103 -3.70 -16.31 -9.72
C PRO A 103 -4.14 -14.98 -10.34
N HIS A 104 -5.37 -14.94 -10.85
CA HIS A 104 -5.91 -13.78 -11.53
C HIS A 104 -6.53 -12.83 -10.51
N ALA A 105 -6.13 -11.55 -10.56
CA ALA A 105 -6.65 -10.52 -9.66
C ALA A 105 -7.92 -9.90 -10.24
N LEU A 106 -8.99 -9.90 -9.47
CA LEU A 106 -10.25 -9.22 -9.74
C LEU A 106 -10.46 -8.11 -8.72
N THR A 107 -10.99 -6.98 -9.17
CA THR A 107 -11.28 -5.82 -8.33
C THR A 107 -12.78 -5.55 -8.29
N PHE A 108 -13.29 -5.18 -7.12
CA PHE A 108 -14.71 -4.88 -6.92
C PHE A 108 -14.88 -3.58 -6.15
N ILE A 109 -16.05 -2.95 -6.24
CA ILE A 109 -16.38 -1.88 -5.30
C ILE A 109 -16.46 -2.44 -3.88
N PRO A 110 -16.20 -1.61 -2.84
CA PRO A 110 -16.17 -2.07 -1.46
C PRO A 110 -17.44 -2.84 -1.04
N GLY A 111 -17.25 -4.03 -0.48
CA GLY A 111 -18.30 -4.96 -0.02
C GLY A 111 -18.85 -5.89 -1.10
N GLU A 112 -18.62 -5.62 -2.39
CA GLU A 112 -19.05 -6.51 -3.46
C GLU A 112 -18.12 -7.72 -3.62
N GLY A 113 -16.84 -7.62 -3.25
CA GLY A 113 -15.91 -8.75 -3.28
C GLY A 113 -16.36 -9.89 -2.38
N SER A 114 -16.84 -9.58 -1.17
CA SER A 114 -17.43 -10.58 -0.26
C SER A 114 -18.67 -11.24 -0.87
N ARG A 115 -19.58 -10.46 -1.48
CA ARG A 115 -20.77 -11.02 -2.17
C ARG A 115 -20.39 -11.93 -3.34
N PHE A 116 -19.30 -11.59 -4.03
CA PHE A 116 -18.78 -12.41 -5.13
C PHE A 116 -18.21 -13.74 -4.61
N ILE A 117 -17.45 -13.74 -3.51
CA ILE A 117 -16.98 -14.97 -2.86
C ILE A 117 -18.15 -15.88 -2.47
N ASP A 118 -19.16 -15.37 -1.77
CA ASP A 118 -20.33 -16.16 -1.37
C ASP A 118 -21.06 -16.76 -2.58
N SER A 119 -21.02 -16.07 -3.71
CA SER A 119 -21.62 -16.53 -4.97
C SER A 119 -20.75 -17.59 -5.66
N LEU A 120 -19.43 -17.45 -5.61
CA LEU A 120 -18.47 -18.45 -6.09
C LEU A 120 -18.52 -19.73 -5.25
N GLU A 121 -18.67 -19.64 -3.93
CA GLU A 121 -18.81 -20.81 -3.05
C GLU A 121 -20.07 -21.62 -3.38
N ARG A 122 -21.21 -20.94 -3.52
CA ARG A 122 -22.48 -21.56 -3.95
C ARG A 122 -22.36 -22.17 -5.34
N PHE A 123 -21.79 -21.43 -6.29
CA PHE A 123 -21.53 -21.90 -7.65
C PHE A 123 -20.66 -23.16 -7.66
N ASN A 124 -19.55 -23.13 -6.93
CA ASN A 124 -18.60 -24.24 -6.85
C ASN A 124 -19.23 -25.48 -6.20
N HIS A 125 -20.04 -25.30 -5.16
CA HIS A 125 -20.82 -26.39 -4.56
C HIS A 125 -21.79 -27.01 -5.56
N SER A 126 -22.58 -26.19 -6.27
CA SER A 126 -23.50 -26.68 -7.30
C SER A 126 -22.80 -27.39 -8.46
N ILE A 127 -21.68 -26.86 -8.93
CA ILE A 127 -20.87 -27.50 -9.99
C ILE A 127 -20.34 -28.86 -9.54
N THR A 128 -19.90 -28.98 -8.28
CA THR A 128 -19.41 -30.24 -7.73
C THR A 128 -20.52 -31.30 -7.72
N LEU A 129 -21.73 -30.94 -7.26
CA LEU A 129 -22.89 -31.84 -7.29
C LEU A 129 -23.28 -32.25 -8.71
N LEU A 130 -23.36 -31.29 -9.63
CA LEU A 130 -23.70 -31.55 -11.04
C LEU A 130 -22.68 -32.44 -11.75
N SER A 131 -21.44 -32.49 -11.27
CA SER A 131 -20.39 -33.30 -11.89
C SER A 131 -20.63 -34.81 -11.76
N GLU A 132 -21.51 -35.22 -10.84
CA GLU A 132 -22.00 -36.60 -10.72
C GLU A 132 -23.01 -36.94 -11.83
N GLU A 133 -23.70 -35.94 -12.39
CA GLU A 133 -24.72 -36.04 -13.44
C GLU A 133 -24.13 -35.76 -14.83
N GLY A 134 -23.20 -36.62 -15.27
CA GLY A 134 -22.30 -36.37 -16.40
C GLY A 134 -22.94 -36.07 -17.77
N GLU A 135 -24.16 -36.51 -18.06
CA GLU A 135 -24.80 -36.24 -19.36
C GLU A 135 -25.30 -34.79 -19.50
N THR A 136 -25.85 -34.22 -18.42
CA THR A 136 -26.45 -32.88 -18.37
C THR A 136 -25.54 -31.82 -17.78
N PHE A 137 -24.37 -32.21 -17.26
CA PHE A 137 -23.40 -31.34 -16.60
C PHE A 137 -23.15 -30.02 -17.35
N LEU A 138 -22.76 -30.07 -18.63
CA LEU A 138 -22.40 -28.86 -19.38
C LEU A 138 -23.57 -27.87 -19.54
N ALA A 139 -24.78 -28.36 -19.79
CA ALA A 139 -25.95 -27.51 -19.97
C ALA A 139 -26.34 -26.80 -18.66
N ASN A 140 -26.34 -27.56 -17.55
CA ASN A 140 -26.65 -27.02 -16.23
C ASN A 140 -25.55 -26.07 -15.75
N ALA A 141 -24.28 -26.42 -15.94
CA ALA A 141 -23.14 -25.58 -15.58
C ALA A 141 -23.12 -24.25 -16.35
N ARG A 142 -23.45 -24.26 -17.65
CA ARG A 142 -23.57 -23.01 -18.44
C ARG A 142 -24.65 -22.09 -17.88
N THR A 143 -25.81 -22.64 -17.52
CA THR A 143 -26.90 -21.88 -16.88
C THR A 143 -26.45 -21.25 -15.56
N LEU A 144 -25.68 -21.98 -14.75
CA LEU A 144 -25.11 -21.45 -13.50
C LEU A 144 -24.13 -20.30 -13.76
N VAL A 145 -23.26 -20.42 -14.77
CA VAL A 145 -22.35 -19.33 -15.15
C VAL A 145 -23.14 -18.11 -15.63
N ASP A 146 -24.15 -18.30 -16.47
CA ASP A 146 -24.97 -17.18 -16.97
C ASP A 146 -25.71 -16.46 -15.83
N SER A 147 -26.20 -17.21 -14.83
CA SER A 147 -26.78 -16.65 -13.60
C SER A 147 -25.75 -15.86 -12.76
N LEU A 148 -24.52 -16.38 -12.65
CA LEU A 148 -23.43 -15.68 -11.96
C LEU A 148 -23.03 -14.40 -12.69
N MET A 149 -22.94 -14.45 -14.03
CA MET A 149 -22.66 -13.28 -14.87
C MET A 149 -23.74 -12.20 -14.72
N ALA A 150 -25.02 -12.60 -14.66
CA ALA A 150 -26.13 -11.67 -14.47
C ALA A 150 -26.09 -10.96 -13.11
N GLN A 151 -25.55 -11.60 -12.07
CA GLN A 151 -25.39 -11.00 -10.74
C GLN A 151 -24.24 -9.98 -10.69
N PHE A 152 -23.23 -10.12 -11.56
CA PHE A 152 -22.04 -9.27 -11.58
C PHE A 152 -21.73 -8.79 -13.02
N PRO A 153 -22.54 -7.85 -13.57
CA PRO A 153 -22.42 -7.38 -14.94
C PRO A 153 -21.28 -6.35 -15.12
N HIS A 154 -20.07 -6.72 -14.69
CA HIS A 154 -18.88 -5.89 -14.74
C HIS A 154 -18.02 -6.23 -15.94
N LYS A 155 -17.65 -5.22 -16.72
CA LYS A 155 -16.78 -5.38 -17.91
C LYS A 155 -15.44 -6.04 -17.56
N GLU A 156 -14.90 -5.73 -16.39
CA GLU A 156 -13.63 -6.28 -15.89
C GLU A 156 -13.70 -7.81 -15.70
N LEU A 157 -14.89 -8.37 -15.48
CA LEU A 157 -15.11 -9.81 -15.28
C LEU A 157 -15.37 -10.58 -16.58
N GLU A 158 -15.62 -9.90 -17.72
CA GLU A 158 -15.93 -10.57 -18.98
C GLU A 158 -14.88 -11.61 -19.37
N ARG A 159 -13.59 -11.26 -19.19
CA ARG A 159 -12.49 -12.16 -19.47
C ARG A 159 -12.49 -13.37 -18.56
N TYR A 160 -12.70 -13.17 -17.26
CA TYR A 160 -12.77 -14.26 -16.28
C TYR A 160 -13.92 -15.21 -16.61
N PHE A 161 -15.12 -14.69 -16.90
CA PHE A 161 -16.27 -15.52 -17.25
C PHE A 161 -16.09 -16.26 -18.57
N PHE A 162 -15.44 -15.66 -19.56
CA PHE A 162 -15.08 -16.34 -20.80
C PHE A 162 -14.14 -17.53 -20.52
N ASP A 163 -13.08 -17.31 -19.74
CA ASP A 163 -12.12 -18.36 -19.39
C ASP A 163 -12.76 -19.45 -18.52
N LEU A 164 -13.69 -19.09 -17.62
CA LEU A 164 -14.49 -20.01 -16.81
C LEU A 164 -15.38 -20.93 -17.67
N LYS A 165 -16.11 -20.39 -18.65
CA LYS A 165 -16.91 -21.20 -19.60
C LYS A 165 -16.03 -22.16 -20.40
N GLY A 166 -14.86 -21.68 -20.82
CA GLY A 166 -13.86 -22.49 -21.49
C GLY A 166 -13.36 -23.64 -20.62
N ASP A 167 -13.12 -23.38 -19.34
CA ASP A 167 -12.69 -24.41 -18.39
C ASP A 167 -13.75 -25.46 -18.10
N ILE A 168 -15.00 -25.04 -17.85
CA ILE A 168 -16.14 -25.96 -17.66
C ILE A 168 -16.31 -26.89 -18.86
N THR A 169 -16.15 -26.37 -20.08
CA THR A 169 -16.23 -27.19 -21.30
C THR A 169 -15.11 -28.24 -21.35
N ARG A 170 -13.91 -27.91 -20.87
CA ARG A 170 -12.81 -28.90 -20.73
C ARG A 170 -13.12 -29.94 -19.66
N GLN A 171 -13.71 -29.53 -18.54
CA GLN A 171 -14.10 -30.44 -17.46
C GLN A 171 -15.21 -31.40 -17.89
N ASP A 172 -16.20 -30.95 -18.66
CA ASP A 172 -17.22 -31.82 -19.24
C ASP A 172 -16.61 -32.94 -20.08
N ALA A 173 -15.66 -32.60 -20.98
CA ALA A 173 -14.95 -33.59 -21.77
C ALA A 173 -14.16 -34.59 -20.91
N HIS A 174 -13.61 -34.14 -19.78
CA HIS A 174 -12.91 -34.99 -18.81
C HIS A 174 -13.86 -35.94 -18.08
N ILE A 175 -14.98 -35.41 -17.54
CA ILE A 175 -16.01 -36.18 -16.82
C ILE A 175 -16.60 -37.24 -17.73
N ARG A 176 -16.96 -36.90 -18.97
CA ARG A 176 -17.49 -37.87 -19.96
C ARG A 176 -16.51 -38.98 -20.28
N ARG A 177 -15.21 -38.69 -20.27
CA ARG A 177 -14.15 -39.67 -20.59
C ARG A 177 -13.83 -40.59 -19.42
N LEU A 178 -13.79 -40.07 -18.19
CA LEU A 178 -13.35 -40.82 -17.01
C LEU A 178 -14.49 -41.28 -16.09
N GLY A 179 -15.72 -40.82 -16.32
CA GLY A 179 -16.89 -41.14 -15.51
C GLY A 179 -16.88 -40.49 -14.12
N LYS A 180 -15.95 -39.56 -13.86
CA LYS A 180 -15.84 -38.84 -12.59
C LYS A 180 -15.20 -37.46 -12.79
N ALA A 181 -15.48 -36.56 -11.87
CA ALA A 181 -14.82 -35.27 -11.77
C ALA A 181 -13.37 -35.40 -11.31
N ASP A 182 -12.57 -34.38 -11.63
CA ASP A 182 -11.27 -34.16 -11.01
C ASP A 182 -11.46 -33.85 -9.52
N GLU A 183 -10.60 -34.40 -8.67
CA GLU A 183 -10.59 -34.15 -7.22
C GLU A 183 -10.37 -32.65 -6.91
N ALA A 184 -9.65 -31.95 -7.79
CA ALA A 184 -9.42 -30.51 -7.68
C ALA A 184 -10.65 -29.65 -8.04
N LEU A 185 -11.70 -30.21 -8.68
CA LEU A 185 -12.85 -29.45 -9.17
C LEU A 185 -13.52 -28.64 -8.04
N GLY A 186 -13.64 -29.24 -6.86
CA GLY A 186 -14.31 -28.65 -5.69
C GLY A 186 -13.57 -27.46 -5.05
N THR A 187 -12.36 -27.11 -5.50
CA THR A 187 -11.66 -25.90 -5.04
C THR A 187 -11.28 -24.97 -6.19
N ARG A 188 -11.50 -25.40 -7.43
CA ARG A 188 -11.04 -24.73 -8.64
C ARG A 188 -11.76 -23.41 -8.90
N TYR A 189 -13.06 -23.34 -8.58
CA TYR A 189 -13.89 -22.17 -8.83
C TYR A 189 -14.12 -21.28 -7.60
N LEU A 190 -13.45 -21.60 -6.50
CA LEU A 190 -13.41 -20.74 -5.31
C LEU A 190 -12.56 -19.49 -5.57
N GLY A 191 -12.87 -18.41 -4.88
CA GLY A 191 -12.06 -17.20 -4.84
C GLY A 191 -11.42 -17.00 -3.46
N ASN A 192 -10.44 -16.11 -3.40
CA ASN A 192 -9.77 -15.68 -2.18
C ASN A 192 -9.87 -14.16 -2.06
N LEU A 193 -10.73 -13.67 -1.16
CA LEU A 193 -10.83 -12.25 -0.83
C LEU A 193 -9.63 -11.86 0.02
N VAL A 194 -8.68 -11.15 -0.59
CA VAL A 194 -7.41 -10.79 0.06
C VAL A 194 -7.40 -9.37 0.60
N VAL A 195 -8.24 -8.48 0.05
CA VAL A 195 -8.44 -7.13 0.60
C VAL A 195 -9.94 -6.85 0.59
N ASP A 196 -10.49 -6.51 1.76
CA ASP A 196 -11.90 -6.18 1.97
C ASP A 196 -12.03 -4.77 2.54
N HIS A 197 -12.72 -3.90 1.80
CA HIS A 197 -13.03 -2.54 2.18
C HIS A 197 -14.50 -2.31 2.50
N GLY A 198 -15.32 -3.36 2.61
CA GLY A 198 -16.77 -3.26 2.86
C GLY A 198 -17.15 -2.52 4.14
N ARG A 199 -16.21 -2.36 5.08
CA ARG A 199 -16.38 -1.59 6.33
C ARG A 199 -15.40 -0.40 6.46
N SER A 200 -14.61 -0.12 5.44
CA SER A 200 -13.61 0.94 5.48
C SER A 200 -14.28 2.31 5.39
N THR A 201 -13.97 3.20 6.34
CA THR A 201 -14.42 4.59 6.34
C THR A 201 -13.35 5.57 5.85
N LYS A 202 -12.10 5.11 5.74
CA LYS A 202 -10.93 5.87 5.31
C LYS A 202 -9.99 5.01 4.49
N ARG A 203 -9.15 5.64 3.65
CA ARG A 203 -8.07 4.97 2.91
C ARG A 203 -7.06 4.33 3.89
N PRO A 204 -6.54 3.12 3.56
CA PRO A 204 -5.55 2.46 4.41
C PRO A 204 -4.26 3.28 4.50
N MET A 205 -3.66 3.31 5.69
CA MET A 205 -2.32 3.86 5.93
C MET A 205 -1.58 2.80 6.72
N ILE A 206 -0.70 2.09 6.03
CA ILE A 206 0.08 0.99 6.61
C ILE A 206 1.49 1.50 6.87
N ILE A 207 2.01 1.20 8.06
CA ILE A 207 3.39 1.51 8.43
C ILE A 207 4.14 0.19 8.47
N GLU A 208 5.08 0.00 7.56
CA GLU A 208 5.96 -1.16 7.50
C GLU A 208 7.32 -0.79 8.12
N SER A 209 7.46 -1.10 9.41
CA SER A 209 8.71 -0.90 10.14
C SER A 209 9.69 -2.07 10.02
N HIS A 210 9.26 -3.23 9.54
CA HIS A 210 10.13 -4.42 9.40
C HIS A 210 9.98 -5.02 8.00
N PRO A 211 10.33 -4.26 6.94
CA PRO A 211 10.15 -4.69 5.57
C PRO A 211 10.91 -5.99 5.28
N SER A 212 10.19 -6.96 4.73
CA SER A 212 10.73 -8.22 4.23
C SER A 212 9.95 -8.63 2.98
N MET A 213 10.47 -9.60 2.20
CA MET A 213 9.74 -10.08 1.01
C MET A 213 8.33 -10.58 1.36
N GLY A 214 8.19 -11.29 2.49
CA GLY A 214 6.90 -11.79 2.97
C GLY A 214 5.98 -10.68 3.47
N ASN A 215 6.49 -9.74 4.26
CA ASN A 215 5.67 -8.66 4.82
C ASN A 215 5.21 -7.70 3.73
N LEU A 216 6.08 -7.32 2.78
CA LEU A 216 5.72 -6.37 1.73
C LEU A 216 4.84 -7.00 0.65
N PHE A 217 5.22 -8.15 0.12
CA PHE A 217 4.59 -8.73 -1.07
C PHE A 217 3.64 -9.90 -0.78
N GLY A 218 3.56 -10.33 0.48
CA GLY A 218 2.73 -11.45 0.91
C GLY A 218 3.47 -12.79 0.90
N THR A 219 2.78 -13.81 1.36
CA THR A 219 3.31 -15.17 1.50
C THR A 219 2.38 -16.19 0.87
N ILE A 220 2.90 -17.38 0.56
CA ILE A 220 2.10 -18.47 -0.02
C ILE A 220 2.32 -19.74 0.77
N ASN A 221 1.22 -20.31 1.24
CA ASN A 221 1.20 -21.58 1.97
C ASN A 221 0.73 -22.70 1.04
N SER A 222 1.64 -23.19 0.17
CA SER A 222 1.29 -24.08 -0.96
C SER A 222 1.15 -25.57 -0.61
N LYS A 223 1.13 -25.98 0.67
CA LYS A 223 1.24 -27.41 0.99
C LYS A 223 0.02 -28.23 0.57
N ASP A 224 -1.19 -27.66 0.63
CA ASP A 224 -2.44 -28.43 0.39
C ASP A 224 -3.56 -27.66 -0.34
N LYS A 225 -3.32 -26.41 -0.75
CA LYS A 225 -4.34 -25.56 -1.38
C LYS A 225 -3.91 -25.12 -2.78
N PRO A 226 -4.86 -24.90 -3.70
CA PRO A 226 -4.59 -24.23 -4.97
C PRO A 226 -3.90 -22.87 -4.77
N ALA A 227 -3.16 -22.44 -5.80
CA ALA A 227 -2.35 -21.23 -5.75
C ALA A 227 -3.15 -19.97 -5.35
N HIS A 228 -4.36 -19.78 -5.91
CA HIS A 228 -5.19 -18.62 -5.66
C HIS A 228 -5.73 -18.57 -4.23
N LEU A 229 -5.96 -19.73 -3.61
CA LEU A 229 -6.45 -19.85 -2.23
C LEU A 229 -5.33 -19.84 -1.17
N SER A 230 -4.08 -19.98 -1.61
CA SER A 230 -2.91 -20.10 -0.72
C SER A 230 -2.20 -18.78 -0.45
N TYR A 231 -2.51 -17.75 -1.24
CA TYR A 231 -1.86 -16.45 -1.16
C TYR A 231 -2.43 -15.62 -0.01
N HIS A 232 -1.52 -15.11 0.83
CA HIS A 232 -1.82 -14.15 1.88
C HIS A 232 -1.24 -12.79 1.46
N PRO A 233 -2.03 -11.71 1.50
CA PRO A 233 -1.57 -10.39 1.11
C PRO A 233 -0.42 -9.91 2.01
N GLY A 234 0.44 -9.05 1.46
CA GLY A 234 1.39 -8.27 2.24
C GLY A 234 0.95 -6.81 2.36
N SER A 235 1.68 -6.04 3.16
CA SER A 235 1.47 -4.63 3.45
C SER A 235 1.26 -3.77 2.19
N ILE A 236 1.92 -4.10 1.07
CA ILE A 236 1.74 -3.36 -0.18
C ILE A 236 0.32 -3.56 -0.74
N LEU A 237 -0.14 -4.81 -0.82
CA LEU A 237 -1.45 -5.12 -1.37
C LEU A 237 -2.57 -4.59 -0.46
N GLU A 238 -2.39 -4.70 0.86
CA GLU A 238 -3.33 -4.15 1.85
C GLU A 238 -3.39 -2.61 1.81
N SER A 239 -2.34 -1.96 1.31
CA SER A 239 -2.30 -0.50 1.14
C SER A 239 -2.87 -0.02 -0.20
N CYS A 240 -3.34 -0.92 -1.07
CA CYS A 240 -3.96 -0.57 -2.35
C CYS A 240 -5.09 0.44 -2.18
N GLY A 241 -5.10 1.48 -3.02
CA GLY A 241 -6.03 2.59 -2.90
C GLY A 241 -5.68 3.58 -1.78
N GLY A 242 -4.61 3.36 -1.00
CA GLY A 242 -4.18 4.23 0.10
C GLY A 242 -2.67 4.47 0.12
N PHE A 243 -2.09 4.36 1.32
CA PHE A 243 -0.74 4.80 1.64
C PHE A 243 0.05 3.70 2.35
N ILE A 244 1.32 3.56 1.99
CA ILE A 244 2.29 2.74 2.74
C ILE A 244 3.50 3.60 3.10
N ILE A 245 3.86 3.57 4.37
CA ILE A 245 5.02 4.25 4.93
C ILE A 245 6.05 3.17 5.25
N ILE A 246 7.27 3.31 4.73
CA ILE A 246 8.33 2.32 4.93
C ILE A 246 9.59 3.03 5.45
N ASP A 247 10.20 2.45 6.48
CA ASP A 247 11.51 2.89 6.95
C ASP A 247 12.59 2.53 5.94
N ALA A 248 13.16 3.54 5.29
CA ALA A 248 14.13 3.35 4.23
C ALA A 248 15.38 2.58 4.71
N PRO A 249 16.00 2.87 5.88
CA PRO A 249 17.16 2.12 6.33
C PRO A 249 16.90 0.61 6.43
N GLU A 250 15.72 0.21 6.89
CA GLU A 250 15.33 -1.21 6.97
C GLU A 250 15.09 -1.83 5.59
N LEU A 251 14.45 -1.09 4.68
CA LEU A 251 14.21 -1.53 3.31
C LEU A 251 15.53 -1.80 2.56
N PHE A 252 16.48 -0.88 2.67
CA PHE A 252 17.79 -0.97 1.99
C PHE A 252 18.76 -1.90 2.72
N GLY A 253 18.55 -2.17 4.01
CA GLY A 253 19.32 -3.13 4.79
C GLY A 253 19.07 -4.59 4.40
N LYS A 254 18.00 -4.88 3.63
CA LYS A 254 17.69 -6.22 3.11
C LYS A 254 18.05 -6.33 1.63
N GLU A 255 18.84 -7.35 1.29
CA GLU A 255 19.25 -7.62 -0.08
C GLU A 255 18.03 -7.87 -1.00
N GLY A 256 18.04 -7.26 -2.19
CA GLY A 256 17.03 -7.47 -3.24
C GLY A 256 15.66 -6.81 -2.99
N LEU A 257 15.37 -6.32 -1.77
CA LEU A 257 14.04 -5.81 -1.42
C LEU A 257 13.70 -4.50 -2.15
N TRP A 258 14.68 -3.62 -2.30
CA TRP A 258 14.55 -2.40 -3.09
C TRP A 258 14.27 -2.68 -4.57
N GLU A 259 14.98 -3.64 -5.16
CA GLU A 259 14.76 -4.02 -6.56
C GLU A 259 13.36 -4.60 -6.76
N ALA A 260 12.90 -5.42 -5.82
CA ALA A 260 11.54 -5.95 -5.84
C ALA A 260 10.48 -4.83 -5.75
N LEU A 261 10.69 -3.84 -4.88
CA LEU A 261 9.79 -2.69 -4.77
C LEU A 261 9.73 -1.89 -6.07
N LYS A 262 10.89 -1.59 -6.69
CA LYS A 262 10.94 -0.87 -7.98
C LYS A 262 10.20 -1.62 -9.08
N ARG A 263 10.39 -2.94 -9.16
CA ARG A 263 9.71 -3.81 -10.11
C ARG A 263 8.20 -3.82 -9.88
N TYR A 264 7.76 -3.95 -8.63
CA TYR A 264 6.34 -3.90 -8.28
C TYR A 264 5.71 -2.57 -8.70
N LEU A 265 6.30 -1.43 -8.33
CA LEU A 265 5.78 -0.10 -8.69
C LEU A 265 5.71 0.12 -10.21
N THR A 266 6.71 -0.38 -10.93
CA THR A 266 6.73 -0.35 -12.40
C THR A 266 5.61 -1.21 -12.98
N ALA A 267 5.41 -2.40 -12.43
CA ALA A 267 4.37 -3.34 -12.84
C ALA A 267 2.96 -2.79 -12.57
N THR A 268 2.71 -2.19 -11.41
CA THR A 268 1.45 -1.51 -11.09
C THR A 268 1.14 -0.40 -12.08
N ASN A 269 2.14 0.42 -12.45
CA ASN A 269 1.97 1.47 -13.45
C ASN A 269 1.60 0.90 -14.84
N LEU A 270 2.16 -0.24 -15.22
CA LEU A 270 1.80 -0.93 -16.47
C LEU A 270 0.39 -1.50 -16.41
N ALA A 271 -0.01 -2.10 -15.27
CA ALA A 271 -1.37 -2.60 -15.07
C ALA A 271 -2.41 -1.47 -15.15
N MET A 272 -2.13 -0.33 -14.52
CA MET A 272 -2.98 0.87 -14.54
C MET A 272 -3.17 1.46 -15.96
N LYS A 273 -2.16 1.36 -16.82
CA LYS A 273 -2.24 1.85 -18.21
C LYS A 273 -3.10 0.96 -19.13
N GLY A 274 -3.69 -0.11 -18.60
CA GLY A 274 -4.84 -0.78 -19.21
C GLY A 274 -4.54 -1.66 -20.41
N GLY A 275 -3.50 -2.51 -20.36
CA GLY A 275 -3.28 -3.47 -21.45
C GLY A 275 -2.50 -4.74 -21.13
N ASN A 276 -1.67 -4.77 -20.09
CA ASN A 276 -0.80 -5.91 -19.82
C ASN A 276 -1.16 -6.59 -18.49
N VAL A 277 -1.40 -7.90 -18.54
CA VAL A 277 -1.40 -8.76 -17.35
C VAL A 277 0.03 -8.79 -16.81
N VAL A 278 0.26 -8.14 -15.67
CA VAL A 278 1.58 -8.12 -15.04
C VAL A 278 1.60 -9.07 -13.85
N LYS A 279 2.53 -10.03 -13.88
CA LYS A 279 2.76 -10.96 -12.78
C LYS A 279 3.52 -10.28 -11.66
N GLY A 280 3.09 -10.55 -10.42
CA GLY A 280 3.73 -10.06 -9.20
C GLY A 280 5.08 -10.71 -8.92
N GLU A 281 5.75 -10.16 -7.91
CA GLU A 281 7.07 -10.59 -7.47
C GLU A 281 6.98 -11.22 -6.09
N LEU A 282 7.40 -12.48 -5.99
CA LEU A 282 7.53 -13.24 -4.75
C LEU A 282 8.84 -14.01 -4.82
N ALA A 283 9.66 -13.89 -3.77
CA ALA A 283 10.95 -14.57 -3.70
C ALA A 283 10.74 -16.10 -3.71
N ASN A 284 11.45 -16.80 -4.59
CA ASN A 284 11.57 -18.26 -4.62
C ASN A 284 10.25 -19.06 -4.65
N SER A 285 9.14 -18.42 -5.03
CA SER A 285 7.84 -19.08 -5.20
C SER A 285 7.59 -19.38 -6.68
N ILE A 286 7.10 -20.60 -6.94
CA ILE A 286 6.56 -21.00 -8.25
C ILE A 286 5.32 -20.15 -8.58
N ILE A 287 4.57 -19.77 -7.55
CA ILE A 287 3.31 -19.02 -7.69
C ILE A 287 3.57 -17.51 -7.69
N ARG A 288 3.03 -16.80 -8.69
CA ARG A 288 3.16 -15.37 -8.93
C ARG A 288 1.80 -14.72 -9.23
N PRO A 289 1.06 -14.27 -8.21
CA PRO A 289 -0.25 -13.64 -8.39
C PRO A 289 -0.17 -12.42 -9.29
N GLN A 290 -1.21 -12.16 -10.06
CA GLN A 290 -1.31 -10.98 -10.91
C GLN A 290 -1.42 -9.70 -10.07
N ILE A 291 -0.78 -8.62 -10.49
CA ILE A 291 -0.88 -7.32 -9.80
C ILE A 291 -2.22 -6.66 -10.18
N PRO A 292 -3.05 -6.26 -9.20
CA PRO A 292 -4.27 -5.50 -9.47
C PRO A 292 -3.92 -4.09 -9.99
N PRO A 293 -4.71 -3.53 -10.91
CA PRO A 293 -4.52 -2.17 -11.41
C PRO A 293 -5.07 -1.17 -10.38
N LEU A 294 -4.40 -1.07 -9.22
CA LEU A 294 -4.75 -0.14 -8.16
C LEU A 294 -3.54 0.70 -7.77
N SER A 295 -3.73 2.00 -7.59
CA SER A 295 -2.67 2.92 -7.16
C SER A 295 -2.33 2.72 -5.68
N ILE A 296 -1.05 2.86 -5.35
CA ILE A 296 -0.55 2.99 -3.98
C ILE A 296 0.33 4.23 -3.89
N LYS A 297 0.26 4.94 -2.77
CA LYS A 297 1.18 6.03 -2.45
C LYS A 297 2.26 5.51 -1.49
N VAL A 298 3.49 5.40 -1.98
CA VAL A 298 4.62 4.98 -1.13
C VAL A 298 5.30 6.21 -0.53
N VAL A 299 5.54 6.18 0.77
CA VAL A 299 6.32 7.17 1.51
C VAL A 299 7.51 6.47 2.15
N LEU A 300 8.73 6.81 1.71
CA LEU A 300 9.97 6.34 2.34
C LEU A 300 10.45 7.38 3.35
N ILE A 301 10.87 6.94 4.54
CA ILE A 301 11.46 7.82 5.56
C ILE A 301 12.91 7.39 5.78
N GLY A 302 13.87 8.30 5.54
CA GLY A 302 15.31 7.99 5.60
C GLY A 302 16.18 9.21 5.82
N SER A 303 17.48 9.04 6.09
CA SER A 303 18.36 10.19 6.31
C SER A 303 18.60 11.00 5.03
N GLU A 304 19.16 12.20 5.15
CA GLU A 304 19.54 13.01 3.99
C GLU A 304 20.65 12.36 3.18
N GLU A 305 21.64 11.76 3.85
CA GLU A 305 22.74 11.05 3.18
C GLU A 305 22.23 9.86 2.36
N LEU A 306 21.20 9.17 2.85
CA LEU A 306 20.58 8.07 2.13
C LEU A 306 19.86 8.57 0.88
N TYR A 307 19.13 9.68 0.97
CA TYR A 307 18.45 10.30 -0.18
C TYR A 307 19.47 10.68 -1.26
N ASP A 308 20.54 11.40 -0.87
CA ASP A 308 21.56 11.86 -1.80
C ASP A 308 22.24 10.67 -2.49
N SER A 309 22.66 9.66 -1.72
CA SER A 309 23.25 8.45 -2.26
C SER A 309 22.33 7.71 -3.24
N LEU A 310 21.02 7.70 -3.02
CA LEU A 310 20.06 7.07 -3.94
C LEU A 310 19.88 7.91 -5.20
N SER A 311 19.81 9.23 -5.06
CA SER A 311 19.64 10.15 -6.18
C SER A 311 20.82 10.14 -7.15
N GLU A 312 22.03 9.89 -6.66
CA GLU A 312 23.25 9.83 -7.47
C GLU A 312 23.52 8.45 -8.08
N LYS A 313 23.23 7.37 -7.34
CA LYS A 313 23.65 6.00 -7.73
C LYS A 313 22.55 5.20 -8.43
N ASP A 314 21.28 5.57 -8.27
CA ASP A 314 20.15 4.82 -8.85
C ASP A 314 19.31 5.70 -9.78
N ASP A 315 19.57 5.58 -11.07
CA ASP A 315 18.87 6.32 -12.13
C ASP A 315 17.33 6.17 -12.08
N ARG A 316 16.83 5.07 -11.52
CA ARG A 316 15.37 4.82 -11.41
C ARG A 316 14.76 5.46 -10.18
N PHE A 317 15.54 5.83 -9.16
CA PHE A 317 15.01 6.37 -7.91
C PHE A 317 14.17 7.62 -8.16
N LEU A 318 14.72 8.64 -8.83
CA LEU A 318 14.01 9.89 -9.11
C LEU A 318 12.83 9.72 -10.08
N SER A 319 12.81 8.64 -10.86
CA SER A 319 11.65 8.31 -11.70
C SER A 319 10.45 7.83 -10.89
N LEU A 320 10.72 7.19 -9.75
CA LEU A 320 9.74 6.60 -8.84
C LEU A 320 9.39 7.51 -7.66
N PHE A 321 10.34 8.30 -7.18
CA PHE A 321 10.25 9.18 -6.01
C PHE A 321 10.60 10.61 -6.41
N LYS A 322 9.64 11.31 -7.00
CA LYS A 322 9.81 12.69 -7.51
C LYS A 322 9.68 13.76 -6.44
N VAL A 323 9.14 13.42 -5.28
CA VAL A 323 8.86 14.37 -4.21
C VAL A 323 9.79 14.07 -3.05
N ASN A 324 10.60 15.06 -2.67
CA ASN A 324 11.38 15.02 -1.45
C ASN A 324 10.82 16.02 -0.44
N ALA A 325 10.45 15.53 0.74
CA ALA A 325 10.07 16.34 1.89
C ALA A 325 11.23 16.36 2.89
N GLN A 326 12.06 17.40 2.80
CA GLN A 326 13.23 17.57 3.68
C GLN A 326 12.81 18.22 4.99
N PHE A 327 13.12 17.55 6.10
CA PHE A 327 12.93 18.02 7.46
C PHE A 327 14.22 18.64 7.99
N ASP A 328 14.11 19.88 8.47
CA ASP A 328 15.23 20.59 9.06
C ASP A 328 15.43 20.18 10.53
N TYR A 329 16.67 20.15 11.00
CA TYR A 329 17.00 19.89 12.42
C TYR A 329 16.98 21.17 13.27
N THR A 330 16.87 22.33 12.63
CA THR A 330 16.72 23.65 13.27
C THR A 330 15.50 24.36 12.73
N MET A 331 15.00 25.30 13.52
CA MET A 331 13.91 26.18 13.12
C MET A 331 14.19 27.59 13.64
N ASN A 332 13.60 28.58 12.96
CA ASN A 332 13.70 29.96 13.42
C ASN A 332 12.96 30.13 14.75
N LEU A 333 13.56 30.90 15.66
CA LEU A 333 12.93 31.29 16.92
C LEU A 333 11.90 32.39 16.65
N THR A 334 10.61 32.05 16.68
CA THR A 334 9.49 32.96 16.45
C THR A 334 8.41 32.69 17.49
N GLU A 335 7.51 33.65 17.75
CA GLU A 335 6.39 33.42 18.66
C GLU A 335 5.52 32.22 18.23
N GLU A 336 5.35 32.02 16.92
CA GLU A 336 4.63 30.88 16.35
C GLU A 336 5.31 29.55 16.69
N THR A 337 6.62 29.43 16.43
CA THR A 337 7.36 28.19 16.71
C THR A 337 7.43 27.90 18.21
N ILE A 338 7.56 28.94 19.05
CA ILE A 338 7.49 28.79 20.51
C ILE A 338 6.10 28.29 20.94
N GLY A 339 5.03 28.88 20.42
CA GLY A 339 3.66 28.47 20.71
C GLY A 339 3.35 27.04 20.27
N GLN A 340 3.80 26.65 19.08
CA GLN A 340 3.71 25.28 18.56
C GLN A 340 4.52 24.29 19.43
N THR A 341 5.74 24.64 19.87
CA THR A 341 6.52 23.81 20.80
C THR A 341 5.80 23.60 22.12
N ILE A 342 5.24 24.67 22.72
CA ILE A 342 4.48 24.58 23.97
C ILE A 342 3.29 23.62 23.79
N ALA A 343 2.51 23.81 22.73
CA ALA A 343 1.35 22.95 22.45
C ALA A 343 1.74 21.48 22.26
N ASN A 344 2.85 21.21 21.55
CA ASN A 344 3.35 19.85 21.35
C ASN A 344 3.80 19.21 22.67
N ILE A 345 4.51 19.95 23.53
CA ILE A 345 4.90 19.45 24.87
C ILE A 345 3.66 19.12 25.70
N GLU A 346 2.66 20.00 25.77
CA GLU A 346 1.42 19.75 26.50
C GLU A 346 0.67 18.53 25.97
N HIS A 347 0.65 18.36 24.65
CA HIS A 347 0.05 17.20 24.02
C HIS A 347 0.77 15.90 24.41
N VAL A 348 2.10 15.86 24.34
CA VAL A 348 2.89 14.69 24.73
C VAL A 348 2.69 14.36 26.22
N VAL A 349 2.60 15.37 27.08
CA VAL A 349 2.29 15.19 28.51
C VAL A 349 0.90 14.59 28.69
N SER A 350 -0.11 15.11 27.97
CA SER A 350 -1.48 14.59 28.03
C SER A 350 -1.62 13.16 27.51
N GLU A 351 -0.94 12.79 26.42
CA GLU A 351 -0.97 11.45 25.85
C GLU A 351 -0.26 10.42 26.73
N LYS A 352 0.85 10.81 27.36
CA LYS A 352 1.65 9.92 28.21
C LYS A 352 1.20 9.88 29.67
N GLY A 353 0.24 10.71 30.06
CA GLY A 353 -0.27 10.80 31.43
C GLY A 353 0.79 11.25 32.44
N LEU A 354 1.70 12.12 32.02
CA LEU A 354 2.82 12.63 32.83
C LEU A 354 2.43 13.84 33.71
#